data_AF-A0A838GB11-F1
#
_entry.id   AF-A0A838GB11-F1
#
_cell.length_a   1.000
_cell.length_b   1.000
_cell.length_c   1.000
_cell.angle_alpha   90.00
_cell.angle_beta   90.00
_cell.angle_gamma   90.00
#
_symmetry.space_group_name_H-M   'P 1'
#
loop_
_entity.id
_entity.type
_entity.pdbx_description
1 polymer ?
#
loop_
_entity_poly.entity_id
_entity_poly.type
_entity_poly.pdbx_seq_one_letter_code
_entity_poly.pdbx_strand_id
1 'polypeptide(L)'
;MVTGDPTFSRKTQDEAPAQAESLPETPHELPVDRARIDALLERIRNGEKVTLLDEFLIAVDWRTAFGADDGSPLDAEAIGRLIAYYREKFSDIGPVYLAELMSTEFMTELRARGDVVFSDRLLDLGRNEPELWKEVRAFFRRKEFATAMLVSAHQERPES
;
A
#
# COMPACT_ATOMS: atom_id res chain seq x y z
N MET A 1 -29.01 -59.19 -30.06
CA MET A 1 -27.86 -58.80 -29.22
C MET A 1 -26.98 -57.90 -30.07
N VAL A 2 -27.13 -56.59 -29.87
CA VAL A 2 -26.33 -55.56 -30.52
C VAL A 2 -25.70 -54.79 -29.37
N THR A 3 -24.38 -54.86 -29.28
CA THR A 3 -23.56 -54.19 -28.26
C THR A 3 -23.69 -52.69 -28.42
N GLY A 4 -24.33 -52.04 -27.45
CA GLY A 4 -24.35 -50.60 -27.32
C GLY A 4 -23.12 -50.14 -26.54
N ASP A 5 -22.32 -49.27 -27.14
CA ASP A 5 -21.36 -48.45 -26.42
C ASP A 5 -21.14 -47.14 -27.20
N PRO A 6 -21.59 -46.00 -26.66
CA PRO A 6 -20.93 -44.75 -26.94
C PRO A 6 -20.61 -44.07 -25.61
N THR A 7 -19.50 -44.45 -24.98
CA THR A 7 -18.93 -43.67 -23.89
C THR A 7 -18.21 -42.43 -24.47
N PHE A 8 -18.98 -41.40 -24.84
CA PHE A 8 -18.48 -40.04 -25.02
C PHE A 8 -18.25 -39.45 -23.62
N SER A 9 -17.09 -39.72 -23.03
CA SER A 9 -16.70 -39.07 -21.77
C SER A 9 -16.22 -37.64 -22.04
N ARG A 10 -17.03 -36.73 -21.52
CA ARG A 10 -16.90 -35.28 -21.47
C ARG A 10 -15.63 -34.86 -20.72
N LYS A 11 -14.92 -33.89 -21.32
CA LYS A 11 -13.99 -32.91 -20.72
C LYS A 11 -13.13 -33.34 -19.52
N THR A 12 -11.83 -33.38 -19.74
CA THR A 12 -10.86 -32.81 -18.81
C THR A 12 -10.11 -31.70 -19.54
N GLN A 13 -10.77 -30.54 -19.61
CA GLN A 13 -10.05 -29.29 -19.42
C GLN A 13 -9.60 -29.30 -17.97
N ASP A 14 -8.33 -29.60 -17.74
CA ASP A 14 -7.57 -29.05 -16.62
C ASP A 14 -6.26 -28.52 -17.23
N GLU A 15 -6.42 -27.59 -18.17
CA GLU A 15 -5.53 -26.44 -18.19
C GLU A 15 -5.68 -25.82 -16.81
N ALA A 16 -4.57 -25.66 -16.08
CA ALA A 16 -4.54 -24.76 -14.96
C ALA A 16 -4.37 -23.33 -15.52
N PRO A 17 -5.37 -22.45 -15.41
CA PRO A 17 -5.05 -21.04 -15.38
C PRO A 17 -5.73 -20.39 -14.17
N ALA A 18 -4.93 -19.93 -13.21
CA ALA A 18 -5.22 -18.74 -12.39
C ALA A 18 -4.15 -18.57 -11.30
N GLN A 19 -2.92 -18.22 -11.68
CA GLN A 19 -2.00 -17.52 -10.76
C GLN A 19 -1.40 -16.25 -11.37
N ALA A 20 -1.91 -15.82 -12.52
CA ALA A 20 -1.97 -14.39 -12.83
C ALA A 20 -3.17 -13.81 -12.07
N GLU A 21 -3.16 -13.87 -10.73
CA GLU A 21 -3.97 -12.94 -9.96
C GLU A 21 -3.51 -11.54 -10.38
N SER A 22 -4.45 -10.76 -10.91
CA SER A 22 -4.20 -9.46 -11.55
C SER A 22 -3.22 -8.62 -10.74
N LEU A 23 -2.13 -8.19 -11.38
CA LEU A 23 -1.18 -7.23 -10.80
C LEU A 23 -1.96 -6.08 -10.14
N PRO A 24 -1.58 -5.64 -8.93
CA PRO A 24 -2.19 -4.50 -8.26
C PRO A 24 -2.47 -3.32 -9.19
N GLU A 25 -3.69 -2.81 -9.13
CA GLU A 25 -4.15 -1.69 -9.95
C GLU A 25 -3.91 -0.35 -9.29
N THR A 26 -3.78 -0.34 -7.97
CA THR A 26 -3.54 0.88 -7.20
C THR A 26 -2.44 0.68 -6.15
N PRO A 27 -1.80 1.77 -5.66
CA PRO A 27 -0.74 1.64 -4.66
C PRO A 27 -1.17 0.94 -3.37
N HIS A 28 -2.40 1.16 -2.90
CA HIS A 28 -2.87 0.62 -1.61
C HIS A 28 -3.08 -0.89 -1.60
N GLU A 29 -3.10 -1.53 -2.78
CA GLU A 29 -3.17 -2.98 -2.92
C GLU A 29 -1.78 -3.63 -2.81
N LEU A 30 -0.69 -2.86 -2.96
CA LEU A 30 0.65 -3.41 -2.82
C LEU A 30 0.99 -3.69 -1.35
N PRO A 31 1.62 -4.84 -1.05
CA PRO A 31 2.01 -5.17 0.31
C PRO A 31 3.22 -4.35 0.73
N VAL A 32 3.05 -3.55 1.77
CA VAL A 32 4.09 -2.65 2.29
C VAL A 32 4.76 -3.26 3.53
N ASP A 33 6.09 -3.24 3.54
CA ASP A 33 6.91 -3.47 4.72
C ASP A 33 6.87 -2.21 5.61
N ARG A 34 6.08 -2.30 6.68
CA ARG A 34 5.84 -1.18 7.59
C ARG A 34 7.07 -0.72 8.35
N ALA A 35 8.04 -1.61 8.58
CA ALA A 35 9.29 -1.24 9.24
C ALA A 35 10.11 -0.26 8.37
N ARG A 36 10.01 -0.38 7.03
CA ARG A 36 10.65 0.57 6.11
C ARG A 36 9.97 1.94 6.13
N ILE A 37 8.66 1.98 6.31
CA ILE A 37 7.92 3.24 6.46
C ILE A 37 8.34 3.97 7.74
N ASP A 38 8.47 3.25 8.85
CA ASP A 38 8.99 3.79 10.11
C ASP A 38 10.41 4.38 9.93
N ALA A 39 11.32 3.61 9.32
CA ALA A 39 12.67 4.09 9.02
C ALA A 39 12.71 5.32 8.10
N LEU A 40 11.79 5.41 7.12
CA LEU A 40 11.64 6.58 6.27
C LEU A 40 11.23 7.81 7.08
N LEU A 41 10.28 7.67 8.01
CA LEU A 41 9.83 8.81 8.81
C LEU A 41 10.93 9.33 9.74
N GLU A 42 11.77 8.45 10.30
CA GLU A 42 12.95 8.86 11.06
C GLU A 42 13.95 9.64 10.17
N ARG A 43 14.19 9.17 8.94
CA ARG A 43 15.02 9.88 7.94
C ARG A 43 14.49 11.27 7.62
N ILE A 44 13.19 11.39 7.31
CA ILE A 44 12.54 12.68 7.02
C ILE A 44 12.58 13.60 8.24
N ARG A 45 12.39 13.07 9.46
CA ARG A 45 12.50 13.85 10.70
C ARG A 45 13.90 14.45 10.88
N ASN A 46 14.93 13.75 10.41
CA ASN A 46 16.31 14.24 10.38
C ASN A 46 16.60 15.21 9.21
N GLY A 47 15.57 15.63 8.47
CA GLY A 47 15.67 16.65 7.42
C GLY A 47 15.90 16.11 6.01
N GLU A 48 15.88 14.79 5.81
CA GLU A 48 16.06 14.20 4.49
C GLU A 48 14.92 14.60 3.53
N LYS A 49 15.28 14.93 2.29
CA LYS A 49 14.34 15.23 1.22
C LYS A 49 14.23 14.00 0.32
N VAL A 50 13.00 13.56 0.06
CA VAL A 50 12.72 12.32 -0.65
C VAL A 50 11.66 12.51 -1.74
N THR A 51 11.64 11.58 -2.69
CA THR A 51 10.51 11.42 -3.62
C THR A 51 9.58 10.34 -3.06
N LEU A 52 8.36 10.71 -2.68
CA LEU A 52 7.44 9.81 -1.98
C LEU A 52 7.08 8.54 -2.79
N LEU A 53 6.95 8.65 -4.11
CA LEU A 53 6.67 7.48 -4.95
C LEU A 53 7.82 6.47 -4.90
N ASP A 54 9.05 6.96 -4.97
CA ASP A 54 10.23 6.10 -4.92
C ASP A 54 10.37 5.41 -3.57
N GLU A 55 10.19 6.14 -2.47
CA GLU A 55 10.25 5.58 -1.12
C GLU A 55 9.10 4.60 -0.85
N PHE A 56 7.90 4.89 -1.38
CA PHE A 56 6.79 3.94 -1.34
C PHE A 56 7.16 2.63 -2.05
N LEU A 57 7.68 2.67 -3.28
CA LEU A 57 8.08 1.47 -4.01
C LEU A 57 9.25 0.73 -3.34
N ILE A 58 10.15 1.43 -2.65
CA ILE A 58 11.22 0.81 -1.83
C ILE A 58 10.65 0.08 -0.62
N ALA A 59 9.53 0.56 -0.08
CA ALA A 59 8.85 -0.03 1.06
C ALA A 59 7.97 -1.23 0.69
N VAL A 60 7.67 -1.47 -0.59
CA VAL A 60 6.88 -2.64 -1.02
C VAL A 60 7.69 -3.93 -0.88
N ASP A 61 7.06 -4.98 -0.34
CA ASP A 61 7.65 -6.31 -0.22
C ASP A 61 7.52 -7.13 -1.51
N TRP A 62 8.30 -6.75 -2.52
CA TRP A 62 8.27 -7.39 -3.85
C TRP A 62 8.58 -8.89 -3.83
N ARG A 63 9.46 -9.33 -2.92
CA ARG A 63 9.98 -10.71 -2.91
C ARG A 63 8.97 -11.70 -2.38
N THR A 64 8.18 -11.29 -1.39
CA THR A 64 7.14 -12.15 -0.82
C THR A 64 5.85 -12.07 -1.64
N ALA A 65 5.59 -10.93 -2.29
CA ALA A 65 4.35 -10.66 -3.00
C ALA A 65 4.29 -11.25 -4.41
N PHE A 66 5.44 -11.36 -5.09
CA PHE A 66 5.49 -11.78 -6.48
C PHE A 66 6.49 -12.92 -6.66
N GLY A 67 6.10 -13.91 -7.46
CA GLY A 67 6.94 -15.03 -7.90
C GLY A 67 7.09 -15.04 -9.41
N ALA A 68 8.07 -15.77 -9.92
CA ALA A 68 8.17 -16.06 -11.34
C ALA A 68 7.10 -17.09 -11.76
N ASP A 69 6.86 -17.21 -13.06
CA ASP A 69 5.86 -18.15 -13.63
C ASP A 69 6.15 -19.62 -13.26
N ASP A 70 7.40 -19.94 -12.96
CA ASP A 70 7.83 -21.27 -12.51
C ASP A 70 7.74 -21.47 -10.98
N GLY A 71 7.20 -20.48 -10.26
CA GLY A 71 7.06 -20.47 -8.81
C GLY A 71 8.35 -20.14 -8.06
N SER A 72 9.46 -19.84 -8.76
CA SER A 72 10.70 -19.43 -8.11
C SER A 72 10.63 -17.98 -7.59
N PRO A 73 11.41 -17.62 -6.56
CA PRO A 73 11.51 -16.23 -6.11
C PRO A 73 12.07 -15.35 -7.21
N LEU A 74 11.56 -14.13 -7.32
CA LEU A 74 12.08 -13.17 -8.29
C LEU A 74 13.55 -12.81 -7.99
N ASP A 75 14.36 -12.77 -9.05
CA ASP A 75 15.71 -12.25 -8.99
C ASP A 75 15.72 -10.70 -8.93
N ALA A 76 16.92 -10.13 -8.72
CA ALA A 76 17.07 -8.69 -8.60
C ALA A 76 16.71 -7.94 -9.89
N GLU A 77 16.90 -8.55 -11.05
CA GLU A 77 16.61 -7.93 -12.34
C GLU A 77 15.09 -7.85 -12.58
N ALA A 78 14.37 -8.93 -12.29
CA ALA A 78 12.92 -9.00 -12.36
C ALA A 78 12.25 -8.04 -11.38
N ILE A 79 12.76 -7.96 -10.14
CA ILE A 79 12.29 -6.96 -9.17
C ILE A 79 12.54 -5.54 -9.69
N GLY A 80 13.72 -5.27 -10.27
CA GLY A 80 14.03 -3.98 -10.87
C GLY A 80 13.04 -3.60 -11.99
N ARG A 81 12.67 -4.56 -12.84
CA ARG A 81 11.65 -4.35 -13.89
C ARG A 81 10.26 -4.08 -13.30
N LEU A 82 9.85 -4.79 -12.25
CA LEU A 82 8.57 -4.54 -11.57
C LEU A 82 8.53 -3.14 -10.95
N ILE A 83 9.60 -2.74 -10.26
CA ILE A 83 9.69 -1.39 -9.68
C ILE A 83 9.59 -0.33 -10.77
N ALA A 84 10.29 -0.51 -11.89
CA ALA A 84 10.21 0.41 -13.02
C ALA A 84 8.79 0.48 -13.62
N TYR A 85 8.14 -0.67 -13.79
CA TYR A 85 6.76 -0.75 -14.25
C TYR A 85 5.80 0.01 -13.32
N TYR A 86 5.86 -0.26 -12.01
CA TYR A 86 4.98 0.40 -11.04
C TYR A 86 5.28 1.88 -10.83
N ARG A 87 6.55 2.30 -10.98
CA ARG A 87 6.93 3.70 -10.99
C ARG A 87 6.26 4.45 -12.14
N GLU A 88 6.27 3.90 -13.34
CA GLU A 88 5.59 4.49 -14.49
C GLU A 88 4.07 4.47 -14.28
N LYS A 89 3.52 3.31 -13.88
CA LYS A 89 2.09 3.11 -13.66
C LYS A 89 1.49 4.10 -12.65
N PHE A 90 2.25 4.45 -11.62
CA PHE A 90 1.80 5.33 -10.53
C PHE A 90 2.43 6.74 -10.57
N SER A 91 3.01 7.12 -11.71
CA SER A 91 3.71 8.39 -11.89
C SER A 91 2.78 9.62 -11.77
N ASP A 92 1.49 9.45 -12.03
CA ASP A 92 0.45 10.49 -11.95
C ASP A 92 -0.16 10.63 -10.54
N ILE A 93 0.25 9.79 -9.59
CA ILE A 93 -0.30 9.80 -8.23
C ILE A 93 0.30 10.97 -7.44
N GLY A 94 -0.60 11.81 -6.93
CA GLY A 94 -0.23 12.99 -6.17
C GLY A 94 0.47 12.66 -4.84
N PRO A 95 1.43 13.50 -4.41
CA PRO A 95 2.22 13.27 -3.20
C PRO A 95 1.38 13.22 -1.92
N VAL A 96 0.23 13.90 -1.89
CA VAL A 96 -0.70 13.91 -0.75
C VAL A 96 -1.31 12.53 -0.53
N TYR A 97 -1.70 11.84 -1.61
CA TYR A 97 -2.26 10.50 -1.52
C TYR A 97 -1.21 9.49 -1.02
N LEU A 98 0.02 9.56 -1.55
CA LEU A 98 1.13 8.72 -1.11
C LEU A 98 1.47 8.98 0.37
N ALA A 99 1.49 10.25 0.81
CA ALA A 99 1.71 10.59 2.20
C ALA A 99 0.62 10.02 3.12
N GLU A 100 -0.65 10.05 2.70
CA GLU A 100 -1.77 9.46 3.46
C GLU A 100 -1.67 7.94 3.55
N LEU A 101 -1.29 7.28 2.45
CA LEU A 101 -1.08 5.85 2.41
C LEU A 101 0.01 5.44 3.41
N MET A 102 1.18 6.09 3.32
CA MET A 102 2.33 5.76 4.16
C MET A 102 2.07 6.10 5.63
N SER A 103 1.35 7.19 5.92
CA SER A 103 0.97 7.51 7.31
C SER A 103 0.00 6.48 7.89
N THR A 104 -0.88 5.91 7.07
CA THR A 104 -1.78 4.82 7.50
C THR A 104 -1.01 3.56 7.86
N GLU A 105 -0.04 3.16 7.04
CA GLU A 105 0.83 2.00 7.32
C GLU A 105 1.66 2.22 8.59
N PHE A 106 2.21 3.42 8.77
CA PHE A 106 2.93 3.79 9.97
C PHE A 106 2.05 3.72 11.23
N MET A 107 0.85 4.32 11.20
CA MET A 107 -0.08 4.26 12.33
C MET A 107 -0.50 2.82 12.67
N THR A 108 -0.61 1.96 11.65
CA THR A 108 -0.91 0.54 11.82
C THR A 108 0.23 -0.17 12.55
N GLU A 109 1.47 0.15 12.19
CA GLU A 109 2.67 -0.39 12.85
C GLU A 109 2.81 0.07 14.30
N LEU A 110 2.63 1.36 14.59
CA LEU A 110 2.64 1.88 15.96
C LEU A 110 1.57 1.21 16.83
N ARG A 111 0.40 0.93 16.25
CA ARG A 111 -0.66 0.19 16.94
C ARG A 111 -0.25 -1.26 17.20
N ALA A 112 0.38 -1.92 16.23
CA ALA A 112 0.83 -3.30 16.35
C ALA A 112 1.92 -3.48 17.42
N ARG A 113 2.83 -2.50 17.55
CA ARG A 113 3.87 -2.46 18.59
C ARG A 113 3.35 -2.07 19.98
N GLY A 114 2.15 -1.49 20.05
CA GLY A 114 1.54 -1.01 21.28
C GLY A 114 1.96 0.40 21.68
N ASP A 115 2.71 1.11 20.83
CA ASP A 115 3.09 2.51 21.04
C ASP A 115 1.87 3.44 20.95
N VAL A 116 0.86 3.03 20.17
CA VAL A 116 -0.46 3.66 20.11
C VAL A 116 -1.51 2.66 20.57
N VAL A 117 -2.13 2.94 21.71
CA VAL A 117 -3.24 2.14 22.25
C VAL A 117 -4.54 2.94 22.15
N PHE A 118 -5.51 2.40 21.42
CA PHE A 118 -6.86 2.95 21.39
C PHE A 118 -7.63 2.49 22.61
N SER A 119 -8.40 3.40 23.19
CA SER A 119 -9.34 3.03 24.25
C SER A 119 -10.42 2.11 23.70
N ASP A 120 -10.99 1.28 24.58
CA ASP A 120 -12.10 0.38 24.20
C ASP A 120 -13.26 1.15 23.58
N ARG A 121 -13.56 2.35 24.10
CA ARG A 121 -14.61 3.22 23.57
C ARG A 121 -14.32 3.70 22.14
N LEU A 122 -13.05 3.98 21.82
CA LEU A 122 -12.66 4.37 20.47
C LEU A 122 -12.75 3.19 19.49
N LEU A 123 -12.39 1.98 19.94
CA LEU A 123 -12.55 0.76 19.15
C LEU A 123 -14.04 0.45 18.91
N ASP A 124 -14.88 0.65 19.93
CA ASP A 124 -16.33 0.46 19.85
C ASP A 124 -16.97 1.43 18.87
N LEU A 125 -16.60 2.72 18.94
CA LEU A 125 -17.03 3.75 17.99
C LEU A 125 -16.76 3.33 16.53
N GLY A 126 -15.54 2.88 16.24
CA GLY A 126 -15.16 2.45 14.89
C GLY A 126 -15.94 1.24 14.37
N ARG A 127 -16.48 0.39 15.26
CA ARG A 127 -17.26 -0.80 14.91
C ARG A 127 -18.75 -0.51 14.80
N ASN A 128 -19.30 0.24 15.75
CA ASN A 128 -20.75 0.38 15.92
C ASN A 128 -21.30 1.70 15.35
N GLU A 129 -20.46 2.72 15.15
CA GLU A 129 -20.85 4.02 14.62
C GLU A 129 -19.97 4.43 13.41
N PRO A 130 -19.97 3.66 12.31
CA PRO A 130 -19.04 3.85 11.21
C PRO A 130 -19.19 5.18 10.49
N GLU A 131 -20.41 5.75 10.41
CA GLU A 131 -20.62 7.06 9.79
C GLU A 131 -20.04 8.20 10.64
N LEU A 132 -20.26 8.17 11.96
CA LEU A 132 -19.63 9.12 12.88
C LEU A 132 -18.10 8.99 12.83
N TRP A 133 -17.59 7.75 12.75
CA TRP A 133 -16.15 7.52 12.59
C TRP A 133 -15.60 8.14 11.30
N LYS A 134 -16.32 8.03 10.17
CA LYS A 134 -15.95 8.69 8.90
C LYS A 134 -15.93 10.21 9.05
N GLU A 135 -16.92 10.81 9.73
CA GLU A 135 -16.96 12.26 9.97
C GLU A 135 -15.76 12.74 10.77
N VAL A 136 -15.44 12.04 11.86
CA VAL A 136 -14.27 12.33 12.70
C VAL A 136 -12.98 12.25 11.88
N ARG A 137 -12.79 11.18 11.10
CA ARG A 137 -11.60 11.05 10.22
C ARG A 137 -11.53 12.15 9.17
N ALA A 138 -12.66 12.53 8.58
CA ALA A 138 -12.71 13.60 7.59
C ALA A 138 -12.34 14.96 8.20
N PHE A 139 -12.78 15.25 9.42
CA PHE A 139 -12.41 16.46 10.14
C PHE A 139 -10.89 16.53 10.37
N PHE A 140 -10.29 15.49 10.96
CA PHE A 140 -8.85 15.47 11.22
C PHE A 140 -8.02 15.55 9.94
N ARG A 141 -8.39 14.80 8.90
CA ARG A 141 -7.72 14.85 7.59
C ARG A 141 -7.71 16.26 7.01
N ARG A 142 -8.85 16.95 7.01
CA ARG A 142 -8.94 18.33 6.50
C ARG A 142 -8.08 19.29 7.32
N LYS A 143 -8.06 19.13 8.64
CA LYS A 143 -7.24 19.94 9.55
C LYS A 143 -5.75 19.70 9.31
N GLU A 144 -5.32 18.45 9.19
CA GLU A 144 -3.93 18.07 8.90
C GLU A 144 -3.49 18.60 7.55
N PHE A 145 -4.31 18.44 6.51
CA PHE A 145 -4.02 18.95 5.18
C PHE A 145 -3.84 20.47 5.17
N ALA A 146 -4.78 21.21 5.79
CA ALA A 146 -4.66 22.65 5.92
C ALA A 146 -3.39 23.06 6.68
N THR A 147 -3.04 22.33 7.74
CA THR A 147 -1.81 22.57 8.52
C THR A 147 -0.58 22.36 7.66
N ALA A 148 -0.51 21.26 6.91
CA ALA A 148 0.61 20.93 6.02
C ALA A 148 0.78 21.99 4.92
N MET A 149 -0.32 22.46 4.32
CA MET A 149 -0.28 23.54 3.34
C MET A 149 0.29 24.84 3.94
N LEU A 150 -0.21 25.23 5.12
CA LEU A 150 0.23 26.45 5.78
C LEU A 150 1.70 26.40 6.18
N VAL A 151 2.16 25.26 6.73
CA VAL A 151 3.57 25.06 7.08
C VAL A 151 4.45 25.04 5.85
N SER A 152 4.03 24.39 4.76
CA SER A 152 4.82 24.32 3.53
C SER A 152 4.92 25.67 2.81
N ALA A 153 3.90 26.52 2.94
CA ALA A 153 3.89 27.87 2.38
C ALA A 153 4.61 28.90 3.25
N HIS A 154 4.92 28.57 4.52
CA HIS A 154 5.58 29.48 5.43
C HIS A 154 7.02 29.76 4.98
N GLN A 155 7.36 31.04 4.89
CA GLN A 155 8.73 31.51 4.68
C GLN A 155 9.09 32.39 5.87
N GLU A 156 10.23 32.12 6.51
CA GLU A 156 10.79 33.03 7.51
C GLU A 156 11.12 34.36 6.83
N ARG A 157 10.81 35.46 7.51
CA ARG A 157 11.07 36.79 6.97
C ARG A 157 12.59 36.94 6.84
N PRO A 158 13.13 37.36 5.68
CA PRO A 158 14.57 37.56 5.55
C PRO A 158 15.03 38.62 6.54
N GLU A 159 16.09 38.31 7.29
CA GLU A 159 16.73 39.26 8.20
C GLU A 159 17.17 40.48 7.39
N SER A 160 16.73 41.66 7.83
CA SER A 160 16.98 42.96 7.19
C SER A 160 18.30 43.56 7.66
#